data_AF-A0A2P6R769-F1
#
_entry.id   AF-A0A2P6R769-F1
#
_cell.length_a   1.000
_cell.length_b   1.000
_cell.length_c   1.000
_cell.angle_alpha   90.00
_cell.angle_beta   90.00
_cell.angle_gamma   90.00
#
_symmetry.space_group_name_H-M   'P 1'
#
loop_
_entity.id
_entity.type
_entity.pdbx_description
1 polymer ?
#
loop_
_entity_poly.entity_id
_entity_poly.type
_entity_poly.pdbx_seq_one_letter_code
_entity_poly.pdbx_strand_id
1 'polypeptide(L)'
;MHCKQSNTRWLPTRDQIRILKELYDDKGVKCPTVEQVQRITLQLKWYGEIENKNVFYWFQNQRAREKLKNNKLTSDVQVPK
;
A
#
# COMPACT_ATOMS: atom_id res chain seq x y z
N MET A 1 -17.31 -25.12 -2.63
CA MET A 1 -17.98 -24.08 -3.44
C MET A 1 -16.91 -23.13 -3.93
N HIS A 2 -16.77 -22.99 -5.24
CA HIS A 2 -15.63 -22.34 -5.88
C HIS A 2 -15.75 -20.80 -5.80
N CYS A 3 -14.84 -20.14 -5.10
CA CYS A 3 -14.54 -18.74 -5.38
C CYS A 3 -13.26 -18.72 -6.21
N LYS A 4 -13.42 -18.79 -7.54
CA LYS A 4 -12.37 -18.35 -8.45
C LYS A 4 -12.27 -16.83 -8.29
N GLN A 5 -11.54 -16.36 -7.28
CA GLN A 5 -11.07 -14.98 -7.28
C GLN A 5 -10.17 -14.87 -8.49
N SER A 6 -10.69 -14.26 -9.56
CA SER A 6 -9.92 -13.77 -10.69
C SER A 6 -8.77 -12.96 -10.11
N ASN A 7 -7.61 -13.61 -10.05
CA ASN A 7 -6.38 -13.04 -9.51
C ASN A 7 -5.75 -12.17 -10.59
N THR A 8 -6.54 -11.23 -11.13
CA THR A 8 -6.03 -10.19 -12.01
C THR A 8 -5.19 -9.30 -11.12
N ARG A 9 -3.87 -9.50 -11.18
CA ARG A 9 -2.90 -8.69 -10.44
C ARG A 9 -3.15 -7.24 -10.84
N TRP A 10 -3.58 -6.43 -9.87
CA TRP A 10 -3.77 -5.01 -10.09
C TRP A 10 -2.45 -4.36 -10.50
N LEU A 11 -2.47 -3.69 -11.65
CA LEU A 11 -1.37 -2.91 -12.19
C LEU A 11 -1.67 -1.43 -11.92
N PRO A 12 -1.15 -0.85 -10.83
CA PRO A 12 -1.45 0.52 -10.47
C PRO A 12 -0.92 1.50 -11.53
N THR A 13 -1.74 2.48 -11.90
CA THR A 13 -1.29 3.56 -12.79
C THR A 13 -0.37 4.54 -12.06
N ARG A 14 0.42 5.33 -12.80
CA ARG A 14 1.37 6.30 -12.21
C ARG A 14 0.65 7.30 -11.30
N ASP A 15 -0.53 7.77 -11.70
CA ASP A 15 -1.35 8.67 -10.88
C ASP A 15 -1.90 7.99 -9.63
N GLN A 16 -2.35 6.73 -9.74
CA GLN A 16 -2.80 5.99 -8.56
C GLN A 16 -1.68 5.83 -7.53
N ILE A 17 -0.45 5.54 -7.97
CA ILE A 17 0.72 5.44 -7.08
C ILE A 17 1.03 6.79 -6.44
N ARG A 18 0.99 7.88 -7.23
CA ARG A 18 1.29 9.24 -6.75
C ARG A 18 0.34 9.64 -5.61
N ILE A 19 -0.98 9.46 -5.82
CA ILE A 19 -2.00 9.78 -4.82
C ILE A 19 -1.83 8.91 -3.57
N LEU A 20 -1.60 7.59 -3.73
CA LEU A 20 -1.39 6.70 -2.58
C LEU A 20 -0.17 7.09 -1.75
N LYS A 21 0.93 7.49 -2.40
CA LYS A 21 2.13 7.99 -1.71
C LYS A 21 1.87 9.31 -0.99
N GLU A 22 1.24 10.28 -1.64
CA GLU A 22 0.87 11.56 -1.02
C GLU A 22 0.03 11.35 0.25
N LEU A 23 -0.94 10.43 0.21
CA LEU A 23 -1.73 10.07 1.39
C LEU A 23 -0.90 9.43 2.51
N TYR A 24 0.11 8.63 2.16
CA TYR A 24 0.94 7.91 3.12
C TYR A 24 2.04 8.79 3.75
N ASP A 25 2.73 9.56 2.92
CA ASP A 25 3.91 10.36 3.28
C ASP A 25 3.47 11.73 3.81
N ASP A 26 2.62 12.47 3.10
CA ASP A 26 2.27 13.84 3.47
C ASP A 26 1.15 13.89 4.50
N LYS A 27 0.12 13.04 4.37
CA LYS A 27 -1.00 12.98 5.33
C LYS A 27 -0.79 11.98 6.47
N GLY A 28 0.29 11.19 6.43
CA GLY A 28 0.62 10.23 7.48
C GLY A 28 -0.39 9.10 7.66
N VAL A 29 -1.20 8.78 6.65
CA VAL A 29 -2.23 7.71 6.76
C VAL A 29 -1.55 6.35 6.69
N LYS A 30 -1.13 5.81 7.84
CA LYS A 30 -0.47 4.49 7.90
C LYS A 30 -1.46 3.32 7.99
N CYS A 31 -2.61 3.53 8.64
CA CYS A 31 -3.62 2.52 8.91
C CYS A 31 -5.01 3.06 8.56
N PRO A 32 -5.38 3.11 7.26
CA PRO A 32 -6.69 3.65 6.88
C PRO A 32 -7.83 2.76 7.41
N THR A 33 -8.89 3.39 7.91
CA THR A 33 -10.14 2.71 8.30
C THR A 33 -10.88 2.18 7.06
N VAL A 34 -11.89 1.33 7.26
CA VAL A 34 -12.70 0.78 6.14
C VAL A 34 -13.33 1.90 5.31
N GLU A 35 -13.86 2.94 5.95
CA GLU A 35 -14.44 4.10 5.27
C GLU A 35 -13.38 4.88 4.48
N GLN A 36 -12.19 5.08 5.05
CA GLN A 36 -11.08 5.73 4.34
C GLN A 36 -10.63 4.91 3.13
N VAL A 37 -10.53 3.59 3.24
CA VAL A 37 -10.22 2.70 2.11
C VAL A 37 -11.26 2.85 1.00
N GLN A 38 -12.55 2.89 1.33
CA GLN A 38 -13.61 3.10 0.35
C GLN A 38 -13.50 4.48 -0.33
N ARG A 39 -13.30 5.55 0.44
CA ARG A 39 -13.13 6.91 -0.09
C ARG A 39 -11.94 7.02 -1.01
N ILE A 40 -10.78 6.47 -0.61
CA ILE A 40 -9.57 6.45 -1.43
C ILE A 40 -9.82 5.64 -2.72
N THR A 41 -10.46 4.47 -2.62
CA THR A 41 -10.76 3.64 -3.79
C THR A 41 -11.66 4.38 -4.78
N LEU A 42 -12.69 5.09 -4.30
CA LEU A 42 -13.56 5.92 -5.13
C LEU A 42 -12.79 7.03 -5.84
N GLN A 43 -11.85 7.69 -5.16
CA GLN A 43 -10.99 8.70 -5.78
C GLN A 43 -10.06 8.08 -6.84
N LEU A 44 -9.49 6.90 -6.57
CA LEU A 44 -8.54 6.23 -7.45
C LEU A 44 -9.18 5.58 -8.68
N LYS A 45 -10.49 5.26 -8.61
CA LYS A 45 -11.27 4.74 -9.74
C LYS A 45 -11.28 5.66 -10.96
N TRP A 46 -11.16 6.98 -10.74
CA TRP A 46 -11.05 7.95 -11.84
C TRP A 46 -9.78 7.79 -12.67
N TYR A 47 -8.75 7.14 -12.12
CA TYR A 47 -7.43 6.99 -12.74
C TYR A 47 -7.14 5.56 -13.22
N GLY A 48 -8.13 4.67 -13.18
CA GLY A 48 -8.02 3.27 -13.61
C GLY A 48 -8.79 2.30 -12.73
N GLU A 49 -8.84 1.03 -13.15
CA GLU A 49 -9.52 -0.03 -12.40
C GLU A 49 -8.82 -0.29 -11.06
N ILE A 50 -9.60 -0.30 -9.97
CA ILE A 50 -9.11 -0.52 -8.62
C ILE A 50 -10.24 -1.04 -7.73
N GLU A 51 -9.89 -1.93 -6.81
CA GLU A 51 -10.75 -2.46 -5.77
C GLU A 51 -10.26 -2.07 -4.37
N ASN A 52 -11.16 -2.10 -3.37
CA ASN A 52 -10.82 -1.79 -1.97
C ASN A 52 -9.67 -2.65 -1.44
N LYS A 53 -9.59 -3.93 -1.85
CA LYS A 53 -8.51 -4.85 -1.46
C LYS A 53 -7.13 -4.35 -1.90
N ASN A 54 -7.05 -3.70 -3.06
CA ASN A 54 -5.80 -3.18 -3.61
C ASN A 54 -5.25 -2.05 -2.75
N VAL A 55 -6.14 -1.12 -2.37
CA VAL A 55 -5.79 -0.01 -1.47
C VAL A 55 -5.36 -0.55 -0.12
N PHE A 56 -6.15 -1.43 0.49
CA PHE A 56 -5.81 -2.06 1.76
C PHE A 56 -4.43 -2.73 1.74
N TYR A 57 -4.17 -3.59 0.75
CA TYR A 57 -2.88 -4.28 0.63
C TYR A 57 -1.73 -3.33 0.29
N TRP A 58 -1.97 -2.26 -0.45
CA TRP A 58 -0.92 -1.27 -0.72
C TRP A 58 -0.43 -0.63 0.59
N PHE A 59 -1.35 -0.20 1.48
CA PHE A 59 -1.00 0.35 2.79
C PHE A 59 -0.35 -0.69 3.70
N GLN A 60 -0.82 -1.95 3.68
CA GLN A 60 -0.14 -3.02 4.40
C GLN A 60 1.31 -3.22 3.92
N ASN A 61 1.52 -3.26 2.60
CA ASN A 61 2.83 -3.42 1.98
C ASN A 61 3.77 -2.26 2.29
N GLN A 62 3.29 -1.01 2.34
CA GLN A 62 4.15 0.12 2.70
C GLN A 62 4.71 -0.02 4.12
N ARG A 63 3.87 -0.39 5.09
CA ARG A 63 4.33 -0.64 6.46
C ARG A 63 5.30 -1.81 6.54
N ALA A 64 5.04 -2.88 5.79
CA ALA A 64 5.97 -4.02 5.71
C ALA A 64 7.33 -3.59 5.15
N ARG A 65 7.36 -2.71 4.13
CA ARG A 65 8.58 -2.14 3.57
C ARG A 65 9.30 -1.24 4.56
N GLU A 66 8.60 -0.41 5.33
CA GLU A 66 9.20 0.41 6.40
C GLU A 66 9.86 -0.47 7.47
N LYS A 67 9.18 -1.53 7.93
CA LYS A 67 9.74 -2.49 8.89
C LYS A 67 11.01 -3.17 8.36
N LEU A 68 10.99 -3.62 7.09
CA LEU A 68 12.17 -4.24 6.47
C LEU A 68 13.33 -3.26 6.30
N LYS A 69 13.05 -2.00 5.94
CA LYS A 69 14.09 -0.95 5.87
C LYS A 69 14.71 -0.71 7.25
N ASN A 70 13.88 -0.65 8.29
CA ASN A 70 14.36 -0.48 9.66
C ASN A 70 15.23 -1.67 10.11
N ASN A 71 14.81 -2.91 9.83
CA ASN A 71 15.57 -4.10 10.19
C ASN A 71 16.89 -4.24 9.42
N LYS A 72 16.93 -3.82 8.15
CA LYS A 72 18.16 -3.83 7.34
C LYS A 72 19.17 -2.79 7.78
N LEU A 73 18.70 -1.61 8.21
CA LEU A 73 19.57 -0.57 8.78
C LEU A 73 20.17 -1.01 10.12
N THR A 74 19.46 -1.82 10.90
CA THR A 74 19.98 -2.33 12.19
C THR A 74 20.93 -3.52 12.08
N SER A 75 21.02 -4.19 10.91
CA SER A 75 21.87 -5.37 10.73
C SER A 75 23.29 -5.09 10.24
N ASP A 76 23.66 -3.82 9.98
CA ASP A 76 25.00 -3.45 9.50
C ASP A 76 25.93 -2.90 10.61
N VAL A 77 25.46 -2.79 11.85
CA VAL A 77 26.33 -2.50 13.00
C VAL A 77 26.86 -3.81 13.59
N GLN A 78 27.60 -4.56 12.76
CA GLN A 78 28.46 -5.63 13.25
C GLN A 78 29.79 -4.98 13.68
N VAL A 79 29.88 -4.64 14.97
CA VAL A 79 31.15 -4.25 15.62
C VAL A 79 32.10 -5.45 15.50
N PRO A 80 33.26 -5.32 14.83
CA PRO A 80 34.27 -6.38 14.86
C PRO A 80 34.86 -6.44 16.27
N LYS A 81 34.93 -7.64 16.84
CA LYS A 81 35.64 -7.92 18.09
C LYS A 81 37.05 -8.40 17.77
#